data_AF-A0A4V2URM4-F1
#
_entry.id   AF-A0A4V2URM4-F1
#
_cell.length_a   1.000
_cell.length_b   1.000
_cell.length_c   1.000
_cell.angle_alpha   90.00
_cell.angle_beta   90.00
_cell.angle_gamma   90.00
#
_symmetry.space_group_name_H-M   'P 1'
#
loop_
_entity.id
_entity.type
_entity.pdbx_description
1 polymer ?
#
loop_
_entity_poly.entity_id
_entity_poly.type
_entity_poly.pdbx_seq_one_letter_code
_entity_poly.pdbx_strand_id
1 'polypeptide(L)'
;MDNNSIIKNRYYCDFEKKLCKLMDFLDSLSTLMYESGQTITCITHNKTHFFQPLLINSSVKTLKSIKYCCMFESFGDANLLVRKFRDDLMLYLYILEVLNNRKLLSVDQAEEFLKGGINVDNILKATKAGLKNMVSGCMKSDDDISVDAWFDDNVNKLSNLQKKKLCIQNYINYLETNDTINKLLHKYDLKKHWENIRRKLNDYTHNNGQHYTTENIMVSSNKDLEKCYEEIMARLNFVTALFLMLLILINPSMIQATDYIEYLDCGLTPPEGSQYYVAPFIQEFINEYINRIHPELKAFLKYNNKCGMLIE
;
A
#
# COMPACT_ATOMS: atom_id res chain seq x y z
N MET A 1 17.79 -21.82 35.30
CA MET A 1 17.35 -20.96 34.18
C MET A 1 17.10 -19.59 34.77
N ASP A 2 17.87 -18.58 34.37
CA ASP A 2 17.77 -17.23 34.93
C ASP A 2 16.45 -16.56 34.57
N ASN A 3 15.88 -15.83 35.53
CA ASN A 3 14.61 -15.11 35.38
C ASN A 3 14.64 -14.14 34.17
N ASN A 4 15.82 -13.58 33.84
CA ASN A 4 16.03 -12.73 32.67
C ASN A 4 15.90 -13.47 31.34
N SER A 5 16.33 -14.74 31.26
CA SER A 5 16.16 -15.57 30.06
C SER A 5 14.69 -15.89 29.79
N ILE A 6 13.91 -16.12 30.86
CA ILE A 6 12.48 -16.43 30.78
C ILE A 6 11.68 -15.19 30.35
N ILE A 7 11.99 -14.03 30.91
CA ILE A 7 11.32 -12.76 30.57
C ILE A 7 11.66 -12.31 29.14
N LYS A 8 12.93 -12.40 28.74
CA LYS A 8 13.37 -12.12 27.36
C LYS A 8 12.62 -12.97 26.33
N ASN A 9 12.42 -14.25 26.63
CA ASN A 9 11.64 -15.17 25.78
C ASN A 9 10.18 -14.71 25.66
N ARG A 10 9.57 -14.24 26.76
CA ARG A 10 8.18 -13.75 26.75
C ARG A 10 7.96 -12.55 25.83
N TYR A 11 8.81 -11.52 25.92
CA TYR A 11 8.64 -10.31 25.08
C TYR A 11 8.76 -10.63 23.59
N TYR A 12 9.75 -11.45 23.22
CA TYR A 12 9.88 -11.92 21.86
C TYR A 12 8.66 -12.74 21.40
N CYS A 13 8.16 -13.67 22.23
CA CYS A 13 6.97 -14.46 21.90
C CYS A 13 5.73 -13.58 21.68
N ASP A 14 5.53 -12.54 22.49
CA ASP A 14 4.39 -11.63 22.34
C ASP A 14 4.54 -10.75 21.08
N PHE A 15 5.76 -10.30 20.78
CA PHE A 15 6.09 -9.64 19.52
C PHE A 15 5.85 -10.55 18.31
N GLU A 16 6.38 -11.78 18.33
CA GLU A 16 6.26 -12.76 17.24
C GLU A 16 4.80 -13.05 16.94
N LYS A 17 3.96 -13.28 17.95
CA LYS A 17 2.52 -13.49 17.76
C LYS A 17 1.86 -12.32 17.02
N LYS A 18 2.16 -11.08 17.41
CA LYS A 18 1.61 -9.87 16.77
C LYS A 18 2.14 -9.72 15.33
N LEU A 19 3.41 -10.02 15.10
CA LEU A 19 4.03 -9.96 13.79
C LEU A 19 3.45 -11.02 12.84
N CYS A 20 3.26 -12.26 13.32
CA CYS A 20 2.62 -13.32 12.54
C CYS A 20 1.21 -12.94 12.11
N LYS A 21 0.39 -12.37 13.01
CA LYS A 21 -0.94 -11.86 12.63
C LYS A 21 -0.88 -10.81 11.52
N LEU A 22 0.10 -9.90 11.57
CA LEU A 22 0.29 -8.89 10.54
C LEU A 22 0.72 -9.51 9.19
N MET A 23 1.55 -10.56 9.25
CA MET A 23 1.95 -11.33 8.07
C MET A 23 0.75 -12.05 7.45
N ASP A 24 -0.05 -12.74 8.27
CA ASP A 24 -1.24 -13.49 7.84
C ASP A 24 -2.27 -12.54 7.22
N PHE A 25 -2.44 -11.34 7.79
CA PHE A 25 -3.28 -10.29 7.21
C PHE A 25 -2.83 -9.88 5.80
N LEU A 26 -1.54 -9.58 5.60
CA LEU A 26 -1.02 -9.15 4.30
C LEU A 26 -1.01 -10.28 3.26
N ASP A 27 -0.75 -11.52 3.69
CA ASP A 27 -0.81 -12.71 2.84
C ASP A 27 -2.26 -12.93 2.36
N SER A 28 -3.22 -12.88 3.29
CA SER A 28 -4.66 -12.98 2.98
C SER A 28 -5.14 -11.85 2.09
N LEU A 29 -4.68 -10.61 2.31
CA LEU A 29 -4.99 -9.46 1.46
C LEU A 29 -4.45 -9.66 0.03
N SER A 30 -3.22 -10.14 -0.11
CA SER A 30 -2.61 -10.41 -1.41
C SER A 30 -3.39 -11.49 -2.17
N THR A 31 -3.77 -12.58 -1.49
CA THR A 31 -4.61 -13.64 -2.05
C THR A 31 -5.97 -13.10 -2.48
N LEU A 32 -6.64 -12.33 -1.62
CA LEU A 32 -7.92 -11.71 -1.94
C LEU A 32 -7.85 -10.86 -3.21
N MET A 33 -6.80 -10.03 -3.32
CA MET A 33 -6.61 -9.16 -4.50
C MET A 33 -6.40 -9.99 -5.77
N TYR A 34 -5.72 -11.13 -5.68
CA TYR A 34 -5.54 -12.05 -6.80
C TYR A 34 -6.86 -12.75 -7.19
N GLU A 35 -7.63 -13.23 -6.21
CA GLU A 35 -8.87 -13.99 -6.39
C GLU A 35 -10.06 -13.10 -6.78
N SER A 36 -10.03 -11.82 -6.43
CA SER A 36 -11.10 -10.86 -6.76
C SER A 36 -11.32 -10.64 -8.27
N GLY A 37 -10.44 -11.17 -9.13
CA GLY A 37 -10.48 -11.00 -10.58
C GLY A 37 -10.10 -9.59 -11.05
N GLN A 38 -9.74 -8.67 -10.15
CA GLN A 38 -9.41 -7.29 -10.47
C GLN A 38 -8.02 -7.20 -11.09
N THR A 39 -8.00 -7.11 -12.42
CA THR A 39 -6.78 -6.99 -13.19
C THR A 39 -6.46 -5.52 -13.47
N ILE A 40 -5.41 -5.00 -12.84
CA ILE A 40 -4.89 -3.67 -13.16
C ILE A 40 -3.83 -3.81 -14.26
N THR A 41 -4.02 -3.11 -15.36
CA THR A 41 -3.16 -3.23 -16.53
C THR A 41 -2.33 -1.96 -16.73
N CYS A 42 -1.03 -2.13 -16.94
CA CYS A 42 -0.15 -1.06 -17.41
C CYS A 42 0.29 -1.37 -18.85
N ILE A 43 0.00 -0.44 -19.77
CA ILE A 43 0.46 -0.53 -21.16
C ILE A 43 1.65 0.41 -21.33
N THR A 44 2.81 -0.19 -21.58
CA THR A 44 4.01 0.50 -22.06
C THR A 44 4.15 0.26 -23.57
N HIS A 45 5.07 0.97 -24.23
CA HIS A 45 5.17 1.07 -25.70
C HIS A 45 4.73 -0.19 -26.48
N ASN A 46 5.32 -1.35 -26.22
CA ASN A 46 4.98 -2.60 -26.89
C ASN A 46 4.69 -3.76 -25.92
N LYS A 47 4.46 -3.45 -24.64
CA LYS A 47 4.23 -4.47 -23.61
C LYS A 47 2.98 -4.15 -22.82
N THR A 48 2.28 -5.22 -22.46
CA THR A 48 1.18 -5.17 -21.50
C THR A 48 1.65 -5.85 -20.24
N HIS A 49 1.57 -5.13 -19.12
CA HIS A 49 1.94 -5.61 -17.79
C HIS A 49 0.69 -5.70 -16.93
N PHE A 50 0.65 -6.71 -16.08
CA PHE A 50 -0.40 -6.85 -15.06
C PHE A 50 0.18 -6.45 -13.71
N PHE A 51 -0.44 -5.46 -13.06
CA PHE A 51 -0.02 -4.99 -11.77
C PHE A 51 -0.57 -5.91 -10.68
N GLN A 52 0.25 -6.91 -10.33
CA GLN A 52 -0.03 -7.92 -9.32
C GLN A 52 0.39 -7.41 -7.92
N PRO A 53 -0.10 -8.02 -6.82
CA PRO A 53 0.28 -7.66 -5.44
C PRO A 53 1.71 -8.09 -5.06
N LEU A 54 2.67 -8.06 -6.00
CA LEU A 54 4.05 -8.50 -5.79
C LEU A 54 4.78 -7.74 -4.68
N LEU A 55 4.48 -6.44 -4.54
CA LEU A 55 5.06 -5.59 -3.49
C LEU A 55 4.51 -5.97 -2.10
N ILE A 56 3.25 -6.41 -2.02
CA ILE A 56 2.64 -6.92 -0.78
C ILE A 56 3.28 -8.26 -0.41
N ASN A 57 3.44 -9.16 -1.39
CA ASN A 57 4.14 -10.44 -1.20
C ASN A 57 5.60 -10.26 -0.74
N SER A 58 6.32 -9.31 -1.37
CA SER A 58 7.68 -8.89 -0.94
C SER A 58 7.68 -8.36 0.50
N SER A 59 6.67 -7.57 0.88
CA SER A 59 6.51 -7.06 2.24
C SER A 59 6.31 -8.18 3.27
N VAL A 60 5.54 -9.23 2.97
CA VAL A 60 5.42 -10.42 3.85
C VAL A 60 6.78 -11.11 4.06
N LYS A 61 7.61 -11.23 3.01
CA LYS A 61 8.98 -11.77 3.16
C LYS A 61 9.87 -10.83 3.97
N THR A 62 9.69 -9.52 3.84
CA THR A 62 10.40 -8.51 4.62
C THR A 62 10.04 -8.60 6.11
N LEU A 63 8.76 -8.84 6.46
CA LEU A 63 8.33 -9.11 7.84
C LEU A 63 8.97 -10.39 8.40
N LYS A 64 9.13 -11.45 7.59
CA LYS A 64 9.89 -12.65 8.00
C LYS A 64 11.34 -12.32 8.35
N SER A 65 12.00 -11.49 7.56
CA SER A 65 13.36 -11.02 7.86
C SER A 65 13.41 -10.18 9.14
N ILE A 66 12.44 -9.28 9.35
CA ILE A 66 12.32 -8.51 10.60
C ILE A 66 12.19 -9.45 11.80
N LYS A 67 11.39 -10.51 11.68
CA LYS A 67 11.24 -11.53 12.73
C LYS A 67 12.58 -12.13 13.14
N TYR A 68 13.43 -12.46 12.19
CA TYR A 68 14.76 -13.00 12.46
C TYR A 68 15.70 -11.96 13.08
N CYS A 69 15.73 -10.72 12.58
CA CYS A 69 16.52 -9.66 13.21
C CYS A 69 16.11 -9.46 14.68
N CYS A 70 14.80 -9.43 14.95
CA CYS A 70 14.24 -9.31 16.29
C CYS A 70 14.50 -10.52 17.19
N MET A 71 14.67 -11.73 16.63
CA MET A 71 15.05 -12.94 17.37
C MET A 71 16.48 -12.84 17.91
N PHE A 72 17.36 -12.19 17.16
CA PHE A 72 18.77 -11.96 17.52
C PHE A 72 19.03 -10.55 18.06
N GLU A 73 17.97 -9.81 18.43
CA GLU A 73 18.06 -8.46 19.02
C GLU A 73 18.83 -7.45 18.15
N SER A 74 18.87 -7.67 16.84
CA SER A 74 19.45 -6.76 15.87
C SER A 74 18.42 -5.69 15.49
N PHE A 75 18.04 -4.85 16.46
CA PHE A 75 16.91 -3.91 16.32
C PHE A 75 17.18 -2.77 15.33
N GLY A 76 18.43 -2.35 15.17
CA GLY A 76 18.83 -1.42 14.12
C GLY A 76 18.51 -1.99 12.74
N ASP A 77 18.93 -3.23 12.48
CA ASP A 77 18.69 -3.93 11.21
C ASP A 77 17.21 -4.20 10.98
N ALA A 78 16.47 -4.57 12.05
CA ALA A 78 15.02 -4.70 11.99
C ALA A 78 14.37 -3.38 11.53
N ASN A 79 14.79 -2.22 12.03
CA ASN A 79 14.25 -0.93 11.59
C ASN A 79 14.67 -0.57 10.15
N LEU A 80 15.83 -1.00 9.66
CA LEU A 80 16.16 -0.88 8.22
C LEU A 80 15.17 -1.67 7.36
N LEU A 81 14.77 -2.85 7.81
CA LEU A 81 13.77 -3.64 7.11
C LEU A 81 12.36 -3.07 7.25
N VAL A 82 12.01 -2.43 8.38
CA VAL A 82 10.76 -1.67 8.51
C VAL A 82 10.71 -0.53 7.48
N ARG A 83 11.85 0.12 7.18
CA ARG A 83 11.93 1.10 6.10
C ARG A 83 11.61 0.49 4.74
N LYS A 84 12.20 -0.65 4.41
CA LYS A 84 11.89 -1.37 3.15
C LYS A 84 10.41 -1.76 3.08
N PHE A 85 9.88 -2.37 4.14
CA PHE A 85 8.47 -2.76 4.25
C PHE A 85 7.53 -1.59 3.94
N ARG A 86 7.79 -0.44 4.56
CA ARG A 86 7.05 0.80 4.32
C ARG A 86 7.15 1.25 2.86
N ASP A 87 8.35 1.25 2.30
CA ASP A 87 8.61 1.75 0.96
C ASP A 87 7.92 0.89 -0.10
N ASP A 88 7.94 -0.44 0.06
CA ASP A 88 7.24 -1.39 -0.81
C ASP A 88 5.72 -1.15 -0.82
N LEU A 89 5.10 -1.01 0.37
CA LEU A 89 3.66 -0.76 0.49
C LEU A 89 3.26 0.60 -0.09
N MET A 90 4.05 1.65 0.13
CA MET A 90 3.74 2.96 -0.45
C MET A 90 3.99 3.04 -1.95
N LEU A 91 5.01 2.34 -2.45
CA LEU A 91 5.25 2.22 -3.89
C LEU A 91 4.06 1.54 -4.57
N TYR A 92 3.46 0.53 -3.92
CA TYR A 92 2.25 -0.13 -4.44
C TYR A 92 1.11 0.89 -4.63
N LEU A 93 0.81 1.68 -3.60
CA LEU A 93 -0.24 2.70 -3.66
C LEU A 93 0.05 3.80 -4.67
N TYR A 94 1.31 4.22 -4.77
CA TYR A 94 1.74 5.22 -5.75
C TYR A 94 1.52 4.73 -7.18
N ILE A 95 1.99 3.52 -7.51
CA ILE A 95 1.77 2.92 -8.85
C ILE A 95 0.26 2.80 -9.12
N LEU A 96 -0.50 2.30 -8.15
CA LEU A 96 -1.95 2.13 -8.29
C LEU A 96 -2.65 3.46 -8.61
N GLU A 97 -2.36 4.51 -7.86
CA GLU A 97 -2.99 5.82 -8.06
C GLU A 97 -2.54 6.48 -9.38
N VAL A 98 -1.27 6.32 -9.78
CA VAL A 98 -0.80 6.79 -11.09
C VAL A 98 -1.56 6.10 -12.22
N LEU A 99 -1.70 4.77 -12.16
CA LEU A 99 -2.43 4.02 -13.18
C LEU A 99 -3.92 4.38 -13.22
N ASN A 100 -4.56 4.56 -12.06
CA ASN A 100 -5.96 4.96 -11.97
C ASN A 100 -6.23 6.37 -12.54
N ASN A 101 -5.24 7.26 -12.50
CA ASN A 101 -5.37 8.64 -12.98
C ASN A 101 -4.71 8.89 -14.34
N ARG A 102 -4.24 7.83 -15.02
CA ARG A 102 -3.60 7.94 -16.34
C ARG A 102 -4.59 8.47 -17.37
N LYS A 103 -4.23 9.59 -18.02
CA LYS A 103 -5.06 10.22 -19.05
C LYS A 103 -4.97 9.46 -20.37
N LEU A 104 -6.11 8.94 -20.83
CA LEU A 104 -6.25 8.29 -22.14
C LEU A 104 -6.37 9.30 -23.29
N LEU A 105 -7.14 10.36 -23.07
CA LEU A 105 -7.47 11.39 -24.07
C LEU A 105 -7.23 12.77 -23.47
N SER A 106 -6.92 13.76 -24.32
CA SER A 106 -7.00 15.15 -23.91
C SER A 106 -8.46 15.59 -23.74
N VAL A 107 -8.69 16.71 -23.06
CA VAL A 107 -10.03 17.30 -22.92
C VAL A 107 -10.60 17.62 -24.30
N ASP A 108 -9.80 18.26 -25.17
CA ASP A 108 -10.21 18.60 -26.54
C ASP A 108 -10.61 17.36 -27.35
N GLN A 109 -9.84 16.27 -27.24
CA GLN A 109 -10.15 15.00 -27.91
C GLN A 109 -11.46 14.41 -27.37
N ALA A 110 -11.64 14.37 -26.06
CA ALA A 110 -12.85 13.85 -25.44
C ALA A 110 -14.08 14.67 -25.87
N GLU A 111 -13.99 16.00 -25.84
CA GLU A 111 -15.06 16.91 -26.28
C GLU A 111 -15.38 16.73 -27.76
N GLU A 112 -14.38 16.57 -28.62
CA GLU A 112 -14.58 16.31 -30.05
C GLU A 112 -15.37 15.02 -30.29
N PHE A 113 -15.06 13.95 -29.56
CA PHE A 113 -15.81 12.69 -29.66
C PHE A 113 -17.24 12.80 -29.12
N LEU A 114 -17.47 13.64 -28.10
CA LEU A 114 -18.78 13.86 -27.52
C LEU A 114 -19.69 14.75 -28.40
N LYS A 115 -19.13 15.64 -29.23
CA LYS A 115 -19.91 16.51 -30.15
C LYS A 115 -20.81 15.74 -31.11
N GLY A 116 -20.43 14.53 -31.50
CA GLY A 116 -21.22 13.67 -32.41
C GLY A 116 -22.25 12.78 -31.70
N GLY A 117 -22.45 12.94 -30.38
CA GLY A 117 -23.25 12.03 -29.56
C GLY A 117 -22.58 10.67 -29.33
N ILE A 118 -23.13 9.89 -28.42
CA ILE A 118 -22.65 8.54 -28.10
C ILE A 118 -23.14 7.57 -29.18
N ASN A 119 -22.24 7.17 -30.09
CA ASN A 119 -22.49 6.15 -31.10
C ASN A 119 -21.25 5.25 -31.27
N VAL A 120 -21.43 4.09 -31.92
CA VAL A 120 -20.39 3.08 -32.07
C VAL A 120 -19.15 3.63 -32.77
N ASP A 121 -19.30 4.45 -33.81
CA ASP A 121 -18.18 4.99 -34.57
C ASP A 121 -17.34 5.96 -33.73
N ASN A 122 -18.00 6.83 -32.97
CA ASN A 122 -17.33 7.79 -32.08
C ASN A 122 -16.63 7.06 -30.93
N ILE A 123 -17.26 6.04 -30.34
CA ILE A 123 -16.64 5.20 -29.31
C ILE A 123 -15.42 4.47 -29.86
N LEU A 124 -15.51 3.89 -31.05
CA LEU A 124 -14.39 3.18 -31.67
C LEU A 124 -13.24 4.13 -31.99
N LYS A 125 -13.53 5.35 -32.48
CA LYS A 125 -12.52 6.38 -32.72
C LYS A 125 -11.85 6.82 -31.41
N ALA A 126 -12.62 7.10 -30.37
CA ALA A 126 -12.11 7.48 -29.05
C ALA A 126 -11.23 6.38 -28.45
N THR A 127 -11.67 5.13 -28.56
CA THR A 127 -10.91 3.96 -28.08
C THR A 127 -9.58 3.81 -28.82
N LYS A 128 -9.60 3.88 -30.16
CA LYS A 128 -8.37 3.84 -30.98
C LYS A 128 -7.42 4.98 -30.64
N ALA A 129 -7.93 6.19 -30.46
CA ALA A 129 -7.13 7.35 -30.06
C ALA A 129 -6.51 7.16 -28.66
N GLY A 130 -7.29 6.69 -27.69
CA GLY A 130 -6.82 6.41 -26.34
C GLY A 130 -5.71 5.36 -26.32
N LEU A 131 -5.90 4.25 -27.04
CA LEU A 131 -4.86 3.21 -27.19
C LEU A 131 -3.61 3.74 -27.87
N LYS A 132 -3.76 4.56 -28.92
CA LYS A 132 -2.61 5.20 -29.60
C LYS A 132 -1.84 6.12 -28.64
N ASN A 133 -2.54 6.90 -27.81
CA ASN A 133 -1.92 7.78 -26.82
C ASN A 133 -1.20 6.98 -25.72
N MET A 134 -1.79 5.87 -25.26
CA MET A 134 -1.15 4.96 -24.31
C MET A 134 0.17 4.38 -24.84
N VAL A 135 0.17 3.93 -26.10
CA VAL A 135 1.33 3.33 -26.77
C VAL A 135 2.42 4.36 -27.10
N SER A 136 2.03 5.53 -27.61
CA SER A 136 2.99 6.57 -28.00
C SER A 136 3.63 7.26 -26.78
N GLY A 137 2.92 7.28 -25.65
CA GLY A 137 3.32 7.98 -24.45
C GLY A 137 3.09 9.50 -24.51
N CYS A 138 2.40 10.02 -25.54
CA CYS A 138 2.25 11.47 -25.74
C CYS A 138 1.49 12.19 -24.61
N MET A 139 0.68 11.46 -23.84
CA MET A 139 -0.10 11.99 -22.71
C MET A 139 0.47 11.62 -21.34
N LYS A 140 1.65 10.96 -21.30
CA LYS A 140 2.26 10.46 -20.05
C LYS A 140 2.95 11.58 -19.30
N SER A 141 2.56 11.76 -18.04
CA SER A 141 3.26 12.63 -17.10
C SER A 141 4.63 12.06 -16.71
N ASP A 142 5.45 12.82 -16.00
CA ASP A 142 6.70 12.28 -15.43
C ASP A 142 6.45 11.11 -14.47
N ASP A 143 5.32 11.11 -13.76
CA ASP A 143 4.91 9.99 -12.90
C ASP A 143 4.55 8.75 -13.74
N ASP A 144 3.81 8.92 -14.84
CA ASP A 144 3.51 7.84 -15.78
C ASP A 144 4.78 7.23 -16.39
N ILE A 145 5.70 8.08 -16.86
CA ILE A 145 6.98 7.66 -17.44
C ILE A 145 7.81 6.87 -16.41
N SER A 146 7.78 7.31 -15.16
CA SER A 146 8.51 6.66 -14.07
C SER A 146 7.92 5.30 -13.71
N VAL A 147 6.60 5.19 -13.66
CA VAL A 147 5.89 3.92 -13.45
C VAL A 147 6.12 2.96 -14.62
N ASP A 148 6.05 3.43 -15.86
CA ASP A 148 6.36 2.60 -17.05
C ASP A 148 7.78 2.04 -16.97
N ALA A 149 8.75 2.88 -16.64
CA ALA A 149 10.14 2.46 -16.50
C ALA A 149 10.38 1.51 -15.31
N TRP A 150 9.54 1.56 -14.27
CA TRP A 150 9.55 0.57 -13.20
C TRP A 150 9.08 -0.80 -13.71
N PHE A 151 7.98 -0.85 -14.48
CA PHE A 151 7.53 -2.10 -15.11
C PHE A 151 8.52 -2.66 -16.13
N ASP A 152 9.20 -1.79 -16.88
CA ASP A 152 10.13 -2.18 -17.93
C ASP A 152 11.58 -2.40 -17.46
N ASP A 153 11.85 -2.35 -16.14
CA ASP A 153 13.18 -2.43 -15.54
C ASP A 153 14.19 -1.43 -16.13
N ASN A 154 13.71 -0.23 -16.48
CA ASN A 154 14.44 0.79 -17.21
C ASN A 154 14.59 2.12 -16.45
N VAL A 155 14.30 2.15 -15.14
CA VAL A 155 14.43 3.35 -14.29
C VAL A 155 15.79 4.02 -14.43
N ASN A 156 16.86 3.24 -14.62
CA ASN A 156 18.22 3.78 -14.77
C ASN A 156 18.41 4.65 -16.02
N LYS A 157 17.55 4.51 -17.04
CA LYS A 157 17.56 5.30 -18.28
C LYS A 157 16.81 6.62 -18.17
N LEU A 158 16.07 6.84 -17.08
CA LEU A 158 15.31 8.07 -16.86
C LEU A 158 16.20 9.25 -16.52
N SER A 159 15.67 10.46 -16.75
CA SER A 159 16.27 11.69 -16.21
C SER A 159 16.28 11.69 -14.68
N ASN A 160 17.15 12.50 -14.07
CA ASN A 160 17.19 12.62 -12.61
C ASN A 160 15.87 13.11 -12.00
N LEU A 161 15.11 13.95 -12.72
CA LEU A 161 13.81 14.42 -12.26
C LEU A 161 12.78 13.28 -12.22
N GLN A 162 12.74 12.46 -13.26
CA GLN A 162 11.86 11.29 -13.35
C GLN A 162 12.26 10.21 -12.34
N LYS A 163 13.56 9.89 -12.19
CA LYS A 163 14.04 8.95 -11.15
C LYS A 163 13.56 9.34 -9.75
N LYS A 164 13.54 10.64 -9.45
CA LYS A 164 13.06 11.13 -8.15
C LYS A 164 11.59 10.82 -7.92
N LYS A 165 10.74 10.69 -8.95
CA LYS A 165 9.33 10.30 -8.77
C LYS A 165 9.19 8.95 -8.06
N LEU A 166 10.13 8.03 -8.31
CA LEU A 166 10.26 6.75 -7.61
C LEU A 166 10.94 6.83 -6.24
N CYS A 167 10.93 7.98 -5.57
CA CYS A 167 11.42 8.13 -4.20
C CYS A 167 10.25 8.27 -3.22
N ILE A 168 10.38 7.65 -2.04
CA ILE A 168 9.34 7.63 -0.99
C ILE A 168 8.75 9.01 -0.63
N GLN A 169 9.57 10.08 -0.66
CA GLN A 169 9.09 11.44 -0.39
C GLN A 169 8.00 11.87 -1.38
N ASN A 170 8.10 11.41 -2.63
CA ASN A 170 7.20 11.82 -3.70
C ASN A 170 5.94 10.97 -3.78
N TYR A 171 5.93 9.76 -3.21
CA TYR A 171 4.73 8.92 -3.17
C TYR A 171 3.60 9.62 -2.41
N ILE A 172 3.86 10.07 -1.17
CA ILE A 172 2.85 10.78 -0.37
C ILE A 172 2.47 12.11 -1.05
N ASN A 173 3.43 12.86 -1.57
CA ASN A 173 3.14 14.12 -2.26
C ASN A 173 2.21 13.90 -3.47
N TYR A 174 2.39 12.81 -4.22
CA TYR A 174 1.51 12.46 -5.34
C TYR A 174 0.13 12.01 -4.84
N LEU A 175 0.08 11.15 -3.83
CA LEU A 175 -1.19 10.68 -3.23
C LEU A 175 -2.01 11.84 -2.64
N GLU A 176 -1.36 12.88 -2.13
CA GLU A 176 -2.02 14.09 -1.60
C GLU A 176 -2.66 14.98 -2.66
N THR A 177 -2.44 14.70 -3.94
CA THR A 177 -3.19 15.36 -5.03
C THR A 177 -4.64 14.90 -5.09
N ASN A 178 -4.96 13.75 -4.48
CA ASN A 178 -6.32 13.29 -4.28
C ASN A 178 -6.92 13.98 -3.04
N ASP A 179 -7.96 14.79 -3.24
CA ASP A 179 -8.57 15.62 -2.19
C ASP A 179 -9.04 14.82 -0.96
N THR A 180 -9.54 13.60 -1.17
CA THR A 180 -10.01 12.73 -0.09
C THR A 180 -8.84 12.20 0.73
N ILE A 181 -7.76 11.80 0.07
CA ILE A 181 -6.52 11.38 0.73
C ILE A 181 -5.90 12.56 1.48
N ASN A 182 -5.86 13.74 0.86
CA ASN A 182 -5.37 14.97 1.49
C ASN A 182 -6.12 15.25 2.80
N LYS A 183 -7.46 15.22 2.76
CA LYS A 183 -8.31 15.38 3.94
C LYS A 183 -8.03 14.32 4.99
N LEU A 184 -7.92 13.05 4.63
CA LEU A 184 -7.59 11.96 5.56
C LEU A 184 -6.26 12.25 6.29
N LEU A 185 -5.22 12.55 5.53
CA LEU A 185 -3.85 12.71 6.04
C LEU A 185 -3.70 13.91 6.98
N HIS A 186 -4.41 15.00 6.70
CA HIS A 186 -4.33 16.24 7.46
C HIS A 186 -5.34 16.32 8.61
N LYS A 187 -6.59 15.89 8.41
CA LYS A 187 -7.64 15.97 9.44
C LYS A 187 -7.30 15.12 10.68
N TYR A 188 -6.64 13.99 10.47
CA TYR A 188 -6.32 13.02 11.53
C TYR A 188 -4.84 12.96 11.88
N ASP A 189 -4.05 13.99 11.53
CA ASP A 189 -2.61 14.10 11.83
C ASP A 189 -1.74 12.93 11.34
N LEU A 190 -2.24 12.10 10.41
CA LEU A 190 -1.54 10.91 9.91
C LEU A 190 -0.26 11.30 9.16
N LYS A 191 -0.27 12.43 8.45
CA LYS A 191 0.93 12.95 7.77
C LYS A 191 2.05 13.26 8.77
N LYS A 192 1.72 13.88 9.90
CA LYS A 192 2.70 14.22 10.94
C LYS A 192 3.29 12.95 11.54
N HIS A 193 2.45 11.95 11.84
CA HIS A 193 2.92 10.66 12.36
C HIS A 193 3.78 9.92 11.33
N TRP A 194 3.37 9.91 10.07
CA TRP A 194 4.13 9.37 8.95
C TRP A 194 5.52 10.01 8.84
N GLU A 195 5.63 11.34 8.86
CA GLU A 195 6.92 12.03 8.77
C GLU A 195 7.82 11.78 9.99
N ASN A 196 7.24 11.55 11.17
CA ASN A 196 8.01 11.13 12.34
C ASN A 196 8.63 9.75 12.15
N ILE A 197 7.83 8.76 11.71
CA ILE A 197 8.32 7.42 11.39
C ILE A 197 9.37 7.50 10.28
N ARG A 198 9.11 8.29 9.24
CA ARG A 198 10.02 8.43 8.11
C ARG A 198 11.39 8.92 8.52
N ARG A 199 11.45 10.00 9.31
CA ARG A 199 12.72 10.53 9.83
C ARG A 199 13.43 9.51 10.72
N LYS A 200 12.71 8.89 11.66
CA LYS A 200 13.26 7.87 12.56
C LYS A 200 13.89 6.70 11.80
N LEU A 201 13.20 6.15 10.80
CA LEU A 201 13.71 5.06 9.97
C LEU A 201 14.90 5.49 9.10
N ASN A 202 14.94 6.76 8.68
CA ASN A 202 16.09 7.31 7.98
C ASN A 202 17.32 7.41 8.89
N ASP A 203 17.11 7.78 10.16
CA ASP A 203 18.20 7.86 11.14
C ASP A 203 18.84 6.49 11.41
N TYR A 204 18.06 5.40 11.46
CA TYR A 204 18.61 4.04 11.52
C TYR A 204 19.45 3.71 10.28
N THR A 205 19.05 4.17 9.09
CA THR A 205 19.81 3.91 7.85
C THR A 205 21.16 4.60 7.83
N HIS A 206 21.24 5.80 8.40
CA HIS A 206 22.46 6.60 8.39
C HIS A 206 23.25 6.53 9.69
N ASN A 207 22.76 5.78 10.69
CA ASN A 207 23.29 5.77 12.05
C ASN A 207 23.46 7.20 12.61
N ASN A 208 22.41 8.02 12.51
CA ASN A 208 22.39 9.43 12.92
C ASN A 208 22.36 9.59 14.46
N GLY A 209 23.25 8.92 15.17
CA GLY A 209 23.32 8.89 16.63
C GLY A 209 23.87 7.55 17.12
N GLN A 210 24.66 7.59 18.19
CA GLN A 210 25.26 6.38 18.77
C GLN A 210 24.19 5.37 19.17
N HIS A 211 23.03 5.83 19.69
CA HIS A 211 21.99 4.92 20.14
C HIS A 211 21.51 4.01 18.99
N TYR A 212 21.31 4.54 17.78
CA TYR A 212 20.87 3.77 16.60
C TYR A 212 21.82 2.61 16.24
N THR A 213 23.12 2.78 16.46
CA THR A 213 24.11 1.71 16.31
C THR A 213 24.09 0.76 17.49
N THR A 214 24.01 1.28 18.72
CA THR A 214 24.03 0.45 19.93
C THR A 214 22.80 -0.44 20.04
N GLU A 215 21.68 -0.13 19.37
CA GLU A 215 20.49 -0.98 19.35
C GLU A 215 20.75 -2.36 18.71
N ASN A 216 21.84 -2.54 17.95
CA ASN A 216 22.26 -3.83 17.39
C ASN A 216 23.20 -4.64 18.32
N ILE A 217 23.77 -4.00 19.34
CA ILE A 217 24.70 -4.61 20.30
C ILE A 217 24.21 -4.44 21.74
N MET A 218 22.89 -4.29 21.90
CA MET A 218 22.24 -4.06 23.17
C MET A 218 22.58 -5.18 24.16
N VAL A 219 23.35 -4.84 25.19
CA VAL A 219 23.49 -5.64 26.41
C VAL A 219 22.58 -4.99 27.47
N SER A 220 21.28 -4.96 27.18
CA SER A 220 20.34 -4.07 27.88
C SER A 220 19.52 -4.75 28.95
N SER A 221 18.95 -3.94 29.84
CA SER A 221 17.98 -4.38 30.85
C SER A 221 16.66 -4.83 30.19
N ASN A 222 15.86 -5.66 30.88
CA ASN A 222 14.59 -6.18 30.35
C ASN A 222 13.62 -5.08 29.85
N LYS A 223 13.63 -3.87 30.43
CA LYS A 223 12.73 -2.77 30.06
C LYS A 223 13.07 -2.14 28.70
N ASP A 224 14.35 -2.11 28.34
CA ASP A 224 14.79 -1.52 27.07
C ASP A 224 14.45 -2.45 25.90
N LEU A 225 14.52 -3.78 26.13
CA LEU A 225 14.15 -4.80 25.15
C LEU A 225 12.65 -4.76 24.81
N GLU A 226 11.79 -4.71 25.83
CA GLU A 226 10.34 -4.60 25.66
C GLU A 226 9.99 -3.39 24.78
N LYS A 227 10.58 -2.24 25.08
CA LYS A 227 10.40 -1.01 24.33
C LYS A 227 10.81 -1.14 22.86
N CYS A 228 11.95 -1.78 22.55
CA CYS A 228 12.38 -2.00 21.17
C CYS A 228 11.36 -2.82 20.36
N TYR A 229 10.84 -3.90 20.94
CA TYR A 229 9.81 -4.72 20.30
C TYR A 229 8.50 -3.94 20.10
N GLU A 230 8.05 -3.21 21.12
CA GLU A 230 6.84 -2.39 21.05
C GLU A 230 6.93 -1.31 19.99
N GLU A 231 8.08 -0.61 19.91
CA GLU A 231 8.30 0.45 18.93
C GLU A 231 8.32 -0.07 17.49
N ILE A 232 8.98 -1.21 17.23
CA ILE A 232 8.97 -1.85 15.91
C ILE A 232 7.54 -2.26 15.54
N MET A 233 6.82 -2.91 16.45
CA MET A 233 5.46 -3.36 16.20
C MET A 233 4.51 -2.17 15.97
N ALA A 234 4.66 -1.08 16.72
CA ALA A 234 3.88 0.14 16.53
C ALA A 234 4.09 0.75 15.14
N ARG A 235 5.34 0.82 14.67
CA ARG A 235 5.67 1.31 13.32
C ARG A 235 5.06 0.42 12.24
N LEU A 236 5.18 -0.90 12.38
CA LEU A 236 4.60 -1.88 11.44
C LEU A 236 3.07 -1.79 11.37
N ASN A 237 2.41 -1.72 12.52
CA ASN A 237 0.96 -1.57 12.60
C ASN A 237 0.49 -0.26 11.96
N PHE A 238 1.16 0.86 12.27
CA PHE A 238 0.80 2.15 11.67
C PHE A 238 0.98 2.14 10.15
N VAL A 239 2.11 1.64 9.65
CA VAL A 239 2.39 1.59 8.21
C VAL A 239 1.35 0.72 7.49
N THR A 240 0.98 -0.43 8.06
CA THR A 240 -0.03 -1.33 7.48
C THR A 240 -1.43 -0.73 7.53
N ALA A 241 -1.80 -0.09 8.63
CA ALA A 241 -3.08 0.60 8.78
C ALA A 241 -3.18 1.77 7.78
N LEU A 242 -2.13 2.59 7.66
CA LEU A 242 -2.09 3.67 6.68
C LEU A 242 -2.19 3.12 5.26
N PHE A 243 -1.45 2.04 4.95
CA PHE A 243 -1.54 1.37 3.66
C PHE A 243 -2.98 0.95 3.33
N LEU A 244 -3.66 0.26 4.25
CA LEU A 244 -5.04 -0.18 4.05
C LEU A 244 -6.00 1.00 3.88
N MET A 245 -5.90 2.04 4.72
CA MET A 245 -6.74 3.24 4.61
C MET A 245 -6.61 3.89 3.23
N LEU A 246 -5.37 4.03 2.73
CA LEU A 246 -5.12 4.61 1.42
C LEU A 246 -5.58 3.67 0.29
N LEU A 247 -5.37 2.36 0.42
CA LEU A 247 -5.86 1.36 -0.54
C LEU A 247 -7.37 1.45 -0.71
N ILE A 248 -8.11 1.55 0.39
CA ILE A 248 -9.58 1.70 0.40
C ILE A 248 -10.03 2.96 -0.34
N LEU A 249 -9.32 4.08 -0.19
CA LEU A 249 -9.68 5.33 -0.88
C LEU A 249 -9.28 5.33 -2.36
N ILE A 250 -8.16 4.71 -2.71
CA ILE A 250 -7.63 4.63 -4.07
C ILE A 250 -8.44 3.62 -4.90
N ASN A 251 -8.64 2.42 -4.37
CA ASN A 251 -9.36 1.34 -5.04
C ASN A 251 -10.15 0.47 -4.05
N PRO A 252 -11.35 0.89 -3.64
CA PRO A 252 -12.13 0.19 -2.62
C PRO A 252 -12.51 -1.24 -3.02
N SER A 253 -12.59 -1.56 -4.31
CA SER A 253 -12.94 -2.91 -4.74
C SER A 253 -11.88 -3.95 -4.31
N MET A 254 -10.65 -3.53 -3.99
CA MET A 254 -9.58 -4.42 -3.50
C MET A 254 -9.86 -5.04 -2.13
N ILE A 255 -10.88 -4.57 -1.40
CA ILE A 255 -11.29 -5.14 -0.11
C ILE A 255 -12.59 -5.95 -0.20
N GLN A 256 -13.12 -6.13 -1.42
CA GLN A 256 -14.36 -6.86 -1.66
C GLN A 256 -14.22 -8.33 -1.28
N ALA A 257 -15.23 -8.89 -0.62
CA ALA A 257 -15.31 -10.32 -0.34
C ALA A 257 -15.52 -11.14 -1.65
N THR A 258 -15.03 -12.37 -1.66
CA THR A 258 -15.09 -13.25 -2.85
C THR A 258 -16.48 -13.83 -3.11
N ASP A 259 -17.40 -13.76 -2.15
CA ASP A 259 -18.75 -14.34 -2.22
C ASP A 259 -19.42 -14.08 -3.56
N TYR A 260 -19.40 -12.82 -4.03
CA TYR A 260 -20.04 -12.46 -5.30
C TYR A 260 -19.46 -13.25 -6.49
N ILE A 261 -18.13 -13.35 -6.59
CA ILE A 261 -17.44 -14.05 -7.67
C ILE A 261 -17.61 -15.57 -7.52
N GLU A 262 -17.53 -16.10 -6.30
CA GLU A 262 -17.71 -17.53 -6.03
C GLU A 262 -19.10 -18.04 -6.46
N TYR A 263 -20.16 -17.25 -6.24
CA TYR A 263 -21.49 -17.59 -6.73
C TYR A 263 -21.53 -17.64 -8.26
N LEU A 264 -20.91 -16.66 -8.94
CA LEU A 264 -20.85 -16.63 -10.40
C LEU A 264 -20.06 -17.80 -10.98
N ASP A 265 -18.92 -18.15 -10.37
CA ASP A 265 -18.09 -19.28 -10.78
C ASP A 265 -18.82 -20.62 -10.63
N CYS A 266 -19.73 -20.72 -9.64
CA CYS A 266 -20.61 -21.86 -9.47
C CYS A 266 -21.87 -21.83 -10.36
N GLY A 267 -22.05 -20.80 -11.19
CA GLY A 267 -23.26 -20.62 -12.01
C GLY A 267 -24.53 -20.32 -11.19
N LEU A 268 -24.37 -19.82 -9.97
CA LEU A 268 -25.46 -19.44 -9.06
C LEU A 268 -25.76 -17.93 -9.17
N THR A 269 -26.94 -17.52 -8.74
CA THR A 269 -27.29 -16.10 -8.61
C THR A 269 -26.71 -15.54 -7.30
N PRO A 270 -25.83 -14.52 -7.33
CA PRO A 270 -25.28 -13.94 -6.12
C PRO A 270 -26.36 -13.27 -5.25
N PRO A 271 -26.22 -13.25 -3.92
CA PRO A 271 -27.10 -12.49 -3.04
C PRO A 271 -27.10 -11.00 -3.40
N GLU A 272 -28.25 -10.35 -3.28
CA GLU A 272 -28.38 -8.92 -3.56
C GLU A 272 -27.44 -8.09 -2.68
N GLY A 273 -26.65 -7.21 -3.30
CA GLY A 273 -25.70 -6.34 -2.60
C GLY A 273 -24.37 -6.99 -2.20
N SER A 274 -24.18 -8.29 -2.46
CA SER A 274 -22.94 -9.00 -2.15
C SER A 274 -21.69 -8.43 -2.84
N GLN A 275 -21.85 -7.70 -3.95
CA GLN A 275 -20.76 -6.98 -4.62
C GLN A 275 -20.12 -5.86 -3.75
N TYR A 276 -20.80 -5.45 -2.67
CA TYR A 276 -20.31 -4.41 -1.76
C TYR A 276 -19.79 -4.98 -0.44
N TYR A 277 -19.85 -6.30 -0.24
CA TYR A 277 -19.38 -6.92 1.00
C TYR A 277 -17.87 -6.78 1.15
N VAL A 278 -17.44 -6.51 2.37
CA VAL A 278 -16.02 -6.41 2.73
C VAL A 278 -15.55 -7.75 3.30
N ALA A 279 -14.37 -8.22 2.89
CA ALA A 279 -13.84 -9.47 3.40
C ALA A 279 -13.71 -9.44 4.94
N PRO A 280 -14.17 -10.49 5.67
CA PRO A 280 -14.25 -10.45 7.13
C PRO A 280 -12.93 -10.08 7.84
N PHE A 281 -11.81 -10.65 7.39
CA PHE A 281 -10.50 -10.36 8.00
C PHE A 281 -10.06 -8.89 7.82
N ILE A 282 -10.53 -8.21 6.78
CA ILE A 282 -10.29 -6.78 6.57
C ILE A 282 -11.12 -5.97 7.56
N GLN A 283 -12.39 -6.35 7.73
CA GLN A 283 -13.28 -5.71 8.70
C GLN A 283 -12.75 -5.85 10.14
N GLU A 284 -12.23 -7.03 10.49
CA GLU A 284 -11.53 -7.27 11.75
C GLU A 284 -10.29 -6.38 11.89
N PHE A 285 -9.47 -6.25 10.85
CA PHE A 285 -8.29 -5.40 10.88
C PHE A 285 -8.65 -3.91 11.05
N ILE A 286 -9.68 -3.42 10.35
CA ILE A 286 -10.18 -2.05 10.53
C ILE A 286 -10.60 -1.83 11.98
N ASN A 287 -11.36 -2.78 12.55
CA ASN A 287 -11.86 -2.68 13.90
C ASN A 287 -10.76 -2.73 14.96
N GLU A 288 -9.74 -3.57 14.76
CA GLU A 288 -8.66 -3.74 15.71
C GLU A 288 -7.59 -2.64 15.63
N TYR A 289 -7.21 -2.19 14.42
CA TYR A 289 -6.03 -1.34 14.23
C TYR A 289 -6.39 0.09 13.85
N ILE A 290 -7.34 0.31 12.92
CA ILE A 290 -7.67 1.65 12.44
C ILE A 290 -8.47 2.43 13.49
N ASN A 291 -9.44 1.81 14.16
CA ASN A 291 -10.21 2.45 15.23
C ASN A 291 -9.32 2.90 16.41
N ARG A 292 -8.22 2.20 16.66
CA ARG A 292 -7.25 2.56 17.72
C ARG A 292 -6.42 3.79 17.38
N ILE A 293 -6.27 4.14 16.10
CA ILE A 293 -5.58 5.36 15.67
C ILE A 293 -6.49 6.57 15.94
N HIS A 294 -7.72 6.53 15.47
CA HIS A 294 -8.74 7.54 15.74
C HIS A 294 -10.15 6.97 15.45
N PRO A 295 -11.13 7.15 16.36
CA PRO A 295 -12.44 6.48 16.25
C PRO A 295 -13.25 6.88 15.01
N GLU A 296 -13.06 8.09 14.48
CA GLU A 296 -13.75 8.54 13.27
C GLU A 296 -13.18 7.98 11.95
N LEU A 297 -11.99 7.36 11.95
CA LEU A 297 -11.34 6.94 10.70
C LEU A 297 -12.16 5.91 9.95
N LYS A 298 -12.75 4.95 10.67
CA LYS A 298 -13.63 3.95 10.08
C LYS A 298 -14.87 4.57 9.43
N ALA A 299 -15.50 5.54 10.09
CA ALA A 299 -16.61 6.30 9.51
C ALA A 299 -16.15 7.09 8.28
N PHE A 300 -14.97 7.71 8.34
CA PHE A 300 -14.40 8.42 7.20
C PHE A 300 -14.23 7.48 5.98
N LEU A 301 -13.65 6.30 6.16
CA LEU A 301 -13.49 5.30 5.09
C LEU A 301 -14.84 4.85 4.54
N LYS A 302 -15.82 4.58 5.41
CA LYS A 302 -17.18 4.19 5.01
C LYS A 302 -17.83 5.23 4.10
N TYR A 303 -17.73 6.52 4.43
CA TYR A 303 -18.42 7.57 3.69
C TYR A 303 -17.64 8.12 2.49
N ASN A 304 -16.34 7.83 2.38
CA ASN A 304 -15.48 8.41 1.33
C ASN A 304 -14.90 7.35 0.37
N ASN A 305 -15.22 6.07 0.53
CA ASN A 305 -14.84 5.07 -0.46
C ASN A 305 -15.78 5.16 -1.69
N LYS A 306 -15.20 5.26 -2.89
CA LYS A 306 -15.93 5.58 -4.14
C LYS A 306 -16.85 4.47 -4.67
N CYS A 307 -16.74 3.25 -4.14
CA CYS A 307 -17.53 2.09 -4.59
C CYS A 307 -18.71 1.76 -3.66
N GLY A 308 -18.83 2.42 -2.50
CA GLY A 308 -19.89 2.13 -1.53
C GLY A 308 -19.72 0.81 -0.78
N MET A 309 -18.48 0.34 -0.60
CA MET A 309 -18.17 -0.86 0.17
C MET A 309 -18.71 -0.76 1.59
N LEU A 310 -19.34 -1.85 2.05
CA LEU A 310 -20.02 -1.93 3.35
C LEU A 310 -19.01 -2.12 4.48
N ILE A 311 -18.30 -1.04 4.83
CA ILE A 311 -17.48 -0.99 6.04
C ILE A 311 -18.41 -0.82 7.24
N GLU A 312 -18.45 -1.83 8.11
CA GLU A 312 -19.33 -1.93 9.27
C GLU A 312 -18.64 -1.54 10.55
#